data_AF-A0A151LP35-F1
#
_entry.id   AF-A0A151LP35-F1
#
_cell.length_a   1.000
_cell.length_b   1.000
_cell.length_c   1.000
_cell.angle_alpha   90.00
_cell.angle_beta   90.00
_cell.angle_gamma   90.00
#
_symmetry.space_group_name_H-M   'P 1'
#
loop_
_entity.id
_entity.type
_entity.pdbx_description
1 polymer ?
#
loop_
_entity_poly.entity_id
_entity_poly.type
_entity_poly.pdbx_seq_one_letter_code
_entity_poly.pdbx_strand_id
1 'polypeptide(L)'
;MNISDIEFLNHVNNIKNMDILQLFSKDWMIYHEHIVYINVYLHNHKDIIDIIQDERMNIILKKFELILRDLIKIYFIRFLYFEKKEENISILNKNEKVQYENMMDEDTLNHIRISSYILMYHELSLLNIIEFILYSDYVYDHIETYMINIISYVYSNLISFLGTKSEQYFVKPISEMFINEMVLEEEDNTYNVDKLKIYLNIINILRNITDKIHLLNNTVVNKIVDYDMLLILIPLIEKKPWRHQNYVFEKNEWIRTDDHTLCSVEKQLWLILYTLILSDSCQQKYEMTNYRRNNILK
;
A
#
# COMPACT_ATOMS: atom_id res chain seq x y z
N MET A 1 -21.85 -1.36 9.07
CA MET A 1 -22.20 -2.80 9.09
C MET A 1 -21.80 -3.31 10.46
N ASN A 2 -22.75 -3.72 11.31
CA ASN A 2 -22.42 -4.21 12.65
C ASN A 2 -22.13 -5.71 12.54
N ILE A 3 -20.85 -6.05 12.40
CA ILE A 3 -20.36 -7.43 12.34
C ILE A 3 -20.13 -7.87 13.79
N SER A 4 -20.74 -8.96 14.20
CA SER A 4 -20.56 -9.54 15.52
C SER A 4 -19.21 -10.26 15.64
N ASP A 5 -18.72 -10.46 16.87
CA ASP A 5 -17.48 -11.20 17.13
C ASP A 5 -17.55 -12.62 16.57
N ILE A 6 -18.71 -13.27 16.63
CA ILE A 6 -18.92 -14.64 16.09
C ILE A 6 -18.75 -14.66 14.56
N GLU A 7 -19.33 -13.68 13.86
CA GLU A 7 -19.20 -13.55 12.40
C GLU A 7 -17.75 -13.26 12.01
N PHE A 8 -17.09 -12.35 12.73
CA PHE A 8 -15.68 -12.06 12.55
C PHE A 8 -14.82 -13.32 12.70
N LEU A 9 -15.02 -14.11 13.75
CA LEU A 9 -14.32 -15.37 13.96
C LEU A 9 -14.53 -16.36 12.80
N ASN A 10 -15.75 -16.45 12.28
CA ASN A 10 -16.04 -17.29 11.12
C ASN A 10 -15.25 -16.82 9.88
N HIS A 11 -15.25 -15.51 9.60
CA HIS A 11 -14.48 -14.95 8.49
C HIS A 11 -12.98 -15.23 8.61
N VAL A 12 -12.38 -15.04 9.80
CA VAL A 12 -10.95 -15.31 10.01
C VAL A 12 -10.63 -16.81 9.87
N ASN A 13 -11.51 -17.69 10.34
CA ASN A 13 -11.30 -19.14 10.21
C ASN A 13 -11.31 -19.61 8.75
N ASN A 14 -12.11 -18.96 7.90
CA ASN A 14 -12.22 -19.24 6.47
C ASN A 14 -11.07 -18.68 5.63
N ILE A 15 -10.09 -17.98 6.23
CA ILE A 15 -8.85 -17.62 5.54
C ILE A 15 -8.10 -18.91 5.19
N LYS A 16 -7.88 -19.10 3.89
CA LYS A 16 -7.23 -20.25 3.27
C LYS A 16 -6.26 -19.81 2.18
N ASN A 17 -5.29 -20.67 1.89
CA ASN A 17 -4.36 -20.46 0.79
C ASN A 17 -5.05 -20.74 -0.55
N MET A 18 -5.38 -19.70 -1.31
CA MET A 18 -5.96 -19.83 -2.66
C MET A 18 -4.87 -19.95 -3.73
N ASP A 19 -5.11 -20.76 -4.77
CA ASP A 19 -4.22 -20.86 -5.92
C ASP A 19 -4.44 -19.68 -6.89
N ILE A 20 -3.40 -19.27 -7.62
CA ILE A 20 -3.45 -18.20 -8.61
C ILE A 20 -4.45 -18.54 -9.72
N LEU A 21 -4.57 -19.82 -10.07
CA LEU A 21 -5.54 -20.29 -11.08
C LEU A 21 -7.00 -20.11 -10.64
N GLN A 22 -7.25 -19.93 -9.34
CA GLN A 22 -8.59 -19.73 -8.79
C GLN A 22 -8.97 -18.25 -8.68
N LEU A 23 -8.11 -17.31 -9.08
CA LEU A 23 -8.41 -15.89 -8.98
C LEU A 23 -9.66 -15.52 -9.80
N PHE A 24 -10.54 -14.72 -9.21
CA PHE A 24 -11.87 -14.37 -9.74
C PHE A 24 -12.85 -15.56 -9.88
N SER A 25 -12.50 -16.76 -9.43
CA SER A 25 -13.48 -17.84 -9.27
C SER A 25 -14.51 -17.48 -8.20
N LYS A 26 -15.65 -18.17 -8.21
CA LYS A 26 -16.69 -18.01 -7.18
C LYS A 26 -16.12 -18.19 -5.76
N ASP A 27 -15.24 -19.17 -5.58
CA ASP A 27 -14.59 -19.42 -4.29
C ASP A 27 -13.63 -18.30 -3.88
N TRP A 28 -12.96 -17.68 -4.85
CA TRP A 28 -12.09 -16.53 -4.58
C TRP A 28 -12.90 -15.27 -4.24
N MET A 29 -14.05 -15.05 -4.88
CA MET A 29 -14.93 -13.93 -4.53
C MET A 29 -15.48 -14.05 -3.11
N ILE A 30 -15.86 -15.26 -2.67
CA ILE A 30 -16.26 -15.53 -1.28
C ILE A 30 -15.08 -15.29 -0.31
N TYR A 31 -13.88 -15.71 -0.70
CA TYR A 31 -12.68 -15.46 0.09
C TYR A 31 -12.35 -13.95 0.19
N HIS A 32 -12.42 -13.23 -0.93
CA HIS A 32 -12.27 -11.78 -0.98
C HIS A 32 -13.26 -11.09 -0.04
N GLU A 33 -14.53 -11.51 -0.06
CA GLU A 33 -15.57 -11.02 0.84
C GLU A 33 -15.19 -11.23 2.32
N HIS A 34 -14.63 -12.38 2.70
CA HIS A 34 -14.12 -12.59 4.06
C HIS A 34 -13.03 -11.58 4.46
N ILE A 35 -12.06 -11.32 3.58
CA ILE A 35 -11.00 -10.32 3.84
C ILE A 35 -11.59 -8.92 4.01
N VAL A 36 -12.58 -8.54 3.19
CA VAL A 36 -13.27 -7.25 3.29
C VAL A 36 -14.02 -7.12 4.62
N TYR A 37 -14.74 -8.15 5.05
CA TYR A 37 -15.45 -8.13 6.33
C TYR A 37 -14.51 -8.04 7.52
N ILE A 38 -13.39 -8.77 7.49
CA ILE A 38 -12.35 -8.66 8.53
C ILE A 38 -11.85 -7.21 8.59
N ASN A 39 -11.53 -6.60 7.45
CA ASN A 39 -11.06 -5.22 7.42
C ASN A 39 -12.11 -4.24 8.02
N VAL A 40 -13.38 -4.37 7.61
CA VAL A 40 -14.48 -3.54 8.16
C VAL A 40 -14.65 -3.75 9.66
N TYR A 41 -14.57 -4.99 10.15
CA TYR A 41 -14.68 -5.28 11.58
C TYR A 41 -13.57 -4.61 12.38
N LEU A 42 -12.32 -4.69 11.93
CA LEU A 42 -11.17 -4.09 12.62
C LEU A 42 -11.24 -2.57 12.66
N HIS A 43 -11.72 -1.92 11.58
CA HIS A 43 -11.93 -0.47 11.57
C HIS A 43 -12.95 0.00 12.61
N ASN A 44 -13.95 -0.82 12.93
CA ASN A 44 -14.99 -0.51 13.92
C ASN A 44 -14.58 -0.84 15.36
N HIS A 45 -13.62 -1.76 15.55
CA HIS A 45 -13.18 -2.25 16.85
C HIS A 45 -11.72 -1.90 17.13
N LYS A 46 -11.42 -0.60 17.17
CA LYS A 46 -10.06 -0.10 17.45
C LYS A 46 -9.59 -0.39 18.88
N ASP A 47 -10.52 -0.69 19.79
CA ASP A 47 -10.26 -1.14 21.17
C ASP A 47 -9.35 -2.37 21.24
N ILE A 48 -9.35 -3.21 20.20
CA ILE A 48 -8.48 -4.40 20.10
C ILE A 48 -6.99 -4.02 20.23
N ILE A 49 -6.60 -2.85 19.73
CA ILE A 49 -5.19 -2.41 19.72
C ILE A 49 -4.67 -2.18 21.15
N ASP A 50 -5.53 -1.66 22.02
CA ASP A 50 -5.17 -1.27 23.38
C ASP A 50 -5.12 -2.47 24.35
N ILE A 51 -5.74 -3.60 23.98
CA ILE A 51 -5.83 -4.81 24.80
C ILE A 51 -4.68 -5.75 24.47
N ILE A 52 -3.77 -5.94 25.43
CA ILE A 52 -2.69 -6.92 25.31
C ILE A 52 -3.28 -8.33 25.25
N GLN A 53 -2.85 -9.11 24.26
CA GLN A 53 -3.30 -10.49 24.03
C GLN A 53 -4.81 -10.64 23.81
N ASP A 54 -5.46 -9.67 23.17
CA ASP A 54 -6.87 -9.80 22.77
C ASP A 54 -7.11 -11.06 21.93
N GLU A 55 -8.16 -11.81 22.27
CA GLU A 55 -8.49 -13.08 21.59
C GLU A 55 -8.71 -12.89 20.09
N ARG A 56 -9.33 -11.77 19.68
CA ARG A 56 -9.64 -11.46 18.28
C ARG A 56 -8.34 -11.22 17.49
N MET A 57 -7.41 -10.45 18.06
CA MET A 57 -6.08 -10.24 17.47
C MET A 57 -5.31 -11.56 17.37
N ASN A 58 -5.29 -12.36 18.44
CA ASN A 58 -4.59 -13.65 18.47
C ASN A 58 -5.08 -14.62 17.39
N ILE A 59 -6.37 -14.59 17.06
CA ILE A 59 -6.96 -15.45 16.03
C ILE A 59 -6.56 -14.99 14.62
N ILE A 60 -6.46 -13.68 14.38
CA ILE A 60 -5.88 -13.16 13.12
C ILE A 60 -4.41 -13.52 13.01
N LEU A 61 -3.64 -13.40 14.10
CA LEU A 61 -2.21 -13.72 14.11
C LEU A 61 -1.92 -15.18 13.72
N LYS A 62 -2.78 -16.12 14.12
CA LYS A 62 -2.70 -17.53 13.67
C LYS A 62 -2.82 -17.69 12.15
N LYS A 63 -3.40 -16.70 11.45
CA LYS A 63 -3.58 -16.68 10.00
C LYS A 63 -2.63 -15.70 9.30
N PHE A 64 -1.71 -15.05 10.03
CA PHE A 64 -0.85 -13.98 9.50
C PHE A 64 -0.01 -14.43 8.30
N GLU A 65 0.57 -15.64 8.35
CA GLU A 65 1.33 -16.19 7.22
C GLU A 65 0.50 -16.25 5.94
N LEU A 66 -0.77 -16.67 6.05
CA LEU A 66 -1.67 -16.79 4.91
C LEU A 66 -2.02 -15.40 4.35
N ILE A 67 -2.32 -14.44 5.22
CA ILE A 67 -2.60 -13.04 4.85
C ILE A 67 -1.41 -12.43 4.12
N LEU A 68 -0.20 -12.59 4.69
CA LEU A 68 1.02 -12.04 4.08
C LEU A 68 1.36 -12.72 2.76
N ARG A 69 1.24 -14.05 2.69
CA ARG A 69 1.46 -14.80 1.45
C ARG A 69 0.50 -14.34 0.36
N ASP A 70 -0.75 -14.10 0.71
CA ASP A 70 -1.75 -13.63 -0.23
C ASP A 70 -1.46 -12.20 -0.71
N LEU A 71 -1.09 -11.30 0.21
CA LEU A 71 -0.64 -9.95 -0.13
C LEU A 71 0.51 -9.97 -1.15
N ILE A 72 1.53 -10.79 -0.88
CA ILE A 72 2.70 -10.93 -1.77
C ILE A 72 2.28 -11.48 -3.15
N LYS A 73 1.36 -12.46 -3.20
CA LYS A 73 0.85 -12.98 -4.48
C LYS A 73 0.12 -11.89 -5.28
N ILE A 74 -0.80 -11.18 -4.65
CA ILE A 74 -1.59 -10.12 -5.28
C ILE A 74 -0.66 -9.01 -5.79
N TYR A 75 0.34 -8.64 -5.00
CA TYR A 75 1.41 -7.74 -5.43
C TYR A 75 2.15 -8.22 -6.67
N PHE A 76 2.59 -9.48 -6.71
CA PHE A 76 3.28 -10.02 -7.89
C PHE A 76 2.39 -10.02 -9.12
N ILE A 77 1.12 -10.35 -8.97
CA ILE A 77 0.14 -10.28 -10.06
C ILE A 77 0.02 -8.84 -10.53
N ARG A 78 -0.14 -7.88 -9.61
CA ARG A 78 -0.23 -6.47 -9.95
C ARG A 78 1.03 -5.97 -10.68
N PHE A 79 2.20 -6.31 -10.16
CA PHE A 79 3.51 -5.96 -10.72
C PHE A 79 3.69 -6.52 -12.14
N LEU A 80 3.35 -7.79 -12.37
CA LEU A 80 3.48 -8.44 -13.67
C LEU A 80 2.47 -7.92 -14.70
N TYR A 81 1.21 -7.74 -14.30
CA TYR A 81 0.14 -7.40 -15.22
C TYR A 81 0.03 -5.90 -15.51
N PHE A 82 0.33 -5.04 -14.55
CA PHE A 82 0.09 -3.60 -14.70
C PHE A 82 1.36 -2.78 -14.76
N GLU A 83 2.35 -3.00 -13.88
CA GLU A 83 3.56 -2.17 -13.88
C GLU A 83 4.46 -2.46 -15.10
N LYS A 84 4.64 -3.74 -15.47
CA LYS A 84 5.38 -4.10 -16.70
C LYS A 84 4.64 -3.77 -17.99
N LYS A 85 3.30 -3.74 -17.97
CA LYS A 85 2.52 -3.29 -19.15
C LYS A 85 2.64 -1.79 -19.33
N GLU A 86 2.59 -0.99 -18.27
CA GLU A 86 2.81 0.46 -18.36
C GLU A 86 4.21 0.80 -18.89
N GLU A 87 5.28 0.10 -18.47
CA GLU A 87 6.62 0.28 -19.06
C GLU A 87 6.62 -0.06 -20.56
N ASN A 88 6.07 -1.21 -20.95
CA ASN A 88 6.02 -1.62 -22.37
C ASN A 88 5.12 -0.71 -23.23
N ILE A 89 4.02 -0.20 -22.68
CA ILE A 89 3.08 0.68 -23.38
C ILE A 89 3.56 2.13 -23.39
N SER A 90 4.34 2.58 -22.39
CA SER A 90 4.97 3.91 -22.40
C SER A 90 6.04 4.06 -23.50
N ILE A 91 6.57 2.94 -23.99
CA ILE A 91 7.46 2.86 -25.16
C ILE A 91 6.66 2.97 -26.47
N LEU A 92 5.38 2.56 -26.47
CA LEU A 92 4.47 2.78 -27.59
C LEU A 92 3.90 4.21 -27.54
N ASN A 93 3.81 4.86 -28.70
CA ASN A 93 3.29 6.23 -28.76
C ASN A 93 1.83 6.25 -28.29
N LYS A 94 1.34 7.37 -27.71
CA LYS A 94 -0.07 7.56 -27.30
C LYS A 94 -1.09 7.12 -28.38
N ASN A 95 -0.73 7.23 -29.66
CA ASN A 95 -1.55 6.83 -30.80
C ASN A 95 -1.69 5.31 -30.95
N GLU A 96 -0.71 4.52 -30.51
CA GLU A 96 -0.76 3.05 -30.57
C GLU A 96 -1.50 2.48 -29.35
N LYS A 97 -1.44 3.14 -28.19
CA LYS A 97 -2.23 2.79 -27.00
C LYS A 97 -3.74 2.82 -27.30
N VAL A 98 -4.19 3.88 -27.97
CA VAL A 98 -5.56 4.03 -28.47
C VAL A 98 -5.90 2.96 -29.52
N GLN A 99 -4.95 2.57 -30.38
CA GLN A 99 -5.19 1.50 -31.37
C GLN A 99 -5.34 0.10 -30.73
N TYR A 100 -4.60 -0.20 -29.65
CA TYR A 100 -4.74 -1.48 -28.93
C TYR A 100 -6.04 -1.57 -28.13
N GLU A 101 -6.46 -0.49 -27.48
CA GLU A 101 -7.75 -0.44 -26.76
C GLU A 101 -8.93 -0.50 -27.75
N ASN A 102 -8.82 0.14 -28.92
CA ASN A 102 -9.83 0.06 -29.98
C ASN A 102 -9.91 -1.31 -30.68
N MET A 103 -8.95 -2.22 -30.48
CA MET A 103 -8.98 -3.58 -31.03
C MET A 103 -9.66 -4.60 -30.10
N MET A 104 -9.84 -4.26 -28.82
CA MET A 104 -10.52 -5.11 -27.85
C MET A 104 -12.01 -4.77 -27.84
N ASP A 105 -12.86 -5.78 -27.75
CA ASP A 105 -14.28 -5.57 -27.52
C ASP A 105 -14.52 -4.91 -26.15
N GLU A 106 -15.52 -4.03 -26.10
CA GLU A 106 -15.86 -3.20 -24.93
C GLU A 106 -16.11 -4.05 -23.67
N ASP A 107 -16.69 -5.25 -23.85
CA ASP A 107 -16.91 -6.23 -22.79
C ASP A 107 -15.59 -6.73 -22.18
N THR A 108 -14.58 -7.06 -22.98
CA THR A 108 -13.28 -7.52 -22.47
C THR A 108 -12.55 -6.42 -21.72
N LEU A 109 -12.61 -5.17 -22.20
CA LEU A 109 -12.02 -4.02 -21.52
C LEU A 109 -12.68 -3.80 -20.14
N ASN A 110 -14.01 -3.87 -20.09
CA ASN A 110 -14.78 -3.74 -18.85
C ASN A 110 -14.44 -4.86 -17.86
N HIS A 111 -14.30 -6.10 -18.33
CA HIS A 111 -13.87 -7.22 -17.48
C HIS A 111 -12.48 -7.00 -16.89
N ILE A 112 -11.51 -6.49 -17.67
CA ILE A 112 -10.16 -6.19 -17.18
C ILE A 112 -10.21 -5.08 -16.13
N ARG A 113 -10.99 -4.01 -16.37
CA ARG A 113 -11.13 -2.88 -15.45
C ARG A 113 -11.71 -3.32 -14.10
N ILE A 114 -12.83 -4.05 -14.12
CA ILE A 114 -13.47 -4.60 -12.92
C ILE A 114 -12.51 -5.51 -12.16
N SER A 115 -11.82 -6.41 -12.87
CA SER A 115 -10.84 -7.33 -12.29
C SER A 115 -9.69 -6.58 -11.60
N SER A 116 -9.20 -5.52 -12.24
CA SER A 116 -8.11 -4.67 -11.71
C SER A 116 -8.55 -3.94 -10.43
N TYR A 117 -9.75 -3.35 -10.45
CA TYR A 117 -10.32 -2.70 -9.27
C TYR A 117 -10.47 -3.67 -8.10
N ILE A 118 -11.05 -4.84 -8.33
CA ILE A 118 -11.26 -5.84 -7.28
C ILE A 118 -9.92 -6.33 -6.70
N LEU A 119 -8.89 -6.52 -7.53
CA LEU A 119 -7.55 -6.86 -7.08
C LEU A 119 -6.93 -5.78 -6.19
N MET A 120 -7.01 -4.52 -6.60
CA MET A 120 -6.47 -3.39 -5.82
C MET A 120 -7.20 -3.24 -4.50
N TYR A 121 -8.53 -3.36 -4.51
CA TYR A 121 -9.34 -3.30 -3.31
C TYR A 121 -9.02 -4.44 -2.33
N HIS A 122 -8.78 -5.63 -2.87
CA HIS A 122 -8.34 -6.77 -2.08
C HIS A 122 -6.97 -6.53 -1.45
N GLU A 123 -6.00 -6.04 -2.23
CA GLU A 123 -4.65 -5.71 -1.73
C GLU A 123 -4.72 -4.65 -0.63
N LEU A 124 -5.48 -3.57 -0.86
CA LEU A 124 -5.66 -2.51 0.11
C LEU A 124 -6.29 -3.02 1.41
N SER A 125 -7.26 -3.95 1.32
CA SER A 125 -7.88 -4.58 2.48
C SER A 125 -6.88 -5.43 3.28
N LEU A 126 -6.02 -6.20 2.59
CA LEU A 126 -4.93 -6.96 3.24
C LEU A 126 -3.92 -6.02 3.92
N LEU A 127 -3.57 -4.90 3.27
CA LEU A 127 -2.66 -3.91 3.83
C LEU A 127 -3.24 -3.24 5.07
N ASN A 128 -4.52 -2.86 5.06
CA ASN A 128 -5.18 -2.28 6.23
C ASN A 128 -5.19 -3.27 7.41
N ILE A 129 -5.40 -4.57 7.15
CA ILE A 129 -5.31 -5.60 8.19
C ILE A 129 -3.89 -5.68 8.74
N ILE A 130 -2.86 -5.71 7.89
CA ILE A 130 -1.46 -5.75 8.35
C ILE A 130 -1.09 -4.48 9.11
N GLU A 131 -1.48 -3.30 8.62
CA GLU A 131 -1.29 -2.03 9.30
C GLU A 131 -1.93 -2.06 10.70
N PHE A 132 -3.17 -2.57 10.79
CA PHE A 132 -3.89 -2.73 12.06
C PHE A 132 -3.12 -3.60 13.05
N ILE A 133 -2.63 -4.75 12.58
CA ILE A 133 -1.86 -5.72 13.37
C ILE A 133 -0.57 -5.09 13.91
N LEU A 134 0.09 -4.24 13.11
CA LEU A 134 1.37 -3.59 13.46
C LEU A 134 1.26 -2.48 14.51
N TYR A 135 0.04 -2.06 14.89
CA TYR A 135 -0.13 -1.05 15.94
C TYR A 135 0.16 -1.58 17.36
N SER A 136 0.05 -2.88 17.58
CA SER A 136 0.21 -3.47 18.93
C SER A 136 1.61 -4.07 19.14
N ASP A 137 2.23 -3.75 20.27
CA ASP A 137 3.64 -4.06 20.52
C ASP A 137 3.92 -5.56 20.70
N TYR A 138 3.02 -6.28 21.38
CA TYR A 138 3.21 -7.71 21.64
C TYR A 138 3.20 -8.56 20.36
N VAL A 139 2.70 -7.99 19.27
CA VAL A 139 2.59 -8.68 17.99
C VAL A 139 3.96 -8.89 17.34
N TYR A 140 4.92 -7.98 17.59
CA TYR A 140 6.23 -8.01 16.95
C TYR A 140 6.99 -9.32 17.22
N ASP A 141 6.80 -9.92 18.40
CA ASP A 141 7.34 -11.24 18.74
C ASP A 141 6.71 -12.38 17.91
N HIS A 142 5.43 -12.26 17.56
CA HIS A 142 4.70 -13.28 16.80
C HIS A 142 4.99 -13.22 15.30
N ILE A 143 5.27 -12.04 14.76
CA ILE A 143 5.49 -11.84 13.32
C ILE A 143 6.96 -11.66 12.93
N GLU A 144 7.88 -11.81 13.88
CA GLU A 144 9.33 -11.61 13.70
C GLU A 144 9.88 -12.34 12.47
N THR A 145 9.48 -13.60 12.26
CA THR A 145 9.92 -14.44 11.14
C THR A 145 9.45 -13.94 9.77
N TYR A 146 8.41 -13.11 9.75
CA TYR A 146 7.79 -12.57 8.54
C TYR A 146 8.23 -11.14 8.23
N MET A 147 8.84 -10.44 9.18
CA MET A 147 9.22 -9.02 9.05
C MET A 147 10.11 -8.75 7.83
N ILE A 148 11.03 -9.65 7.49
CA ILE A 148 11.89 -9.49 6.31
C ILE A 148 11.05 -9.45 5.03
N ASN A 149 10.02 -10.27 4.93
CA ASN A 149 9.13 -10.29 3.76
C ASN A 149 8.30 -9.01 3.67
N ILE A 150 7.80 -8.50 4.81
CA ILE A 150 7.07 -7.22 4.88
C ILE A 150 7.98 -6.08 4.41
N ILE A 151 9.21 -6.00 4.94
CA ILE A 151 10.17 -4.96 4.56
C ILE A 151 10.55 -5.06 3.07
N SER A 152 10.70 -6.27 2.53
CA SER A 152 11.00 -6.48 1.11
C SER A 152 9.84 -6.03 0.21
N TYR A 153 8.60 -6.30 0.62
CA TYR A 153 7.40 -5.84 -0.05
C TYR A 153 7.26 -4.31 0.01
N VAL A 154 7.45 -3.70 1.20
CA VAL A 154 7.45 -2.25 1.41
C VAL A 154 8.51 -1.58 0.52
N TYR A 155 9.74 -2.07 0.55
CA TYR A 155 10.84 -1.55 -0.27
C TYR A 155 10.50 -1.56 -1.76
N SER A 156 9.99 -2.68 -2.27
CA SER A 156 9.67 -2.82 -3.69
C SER A 156 8.58 -1.83 -4.12
N ASN A 157 7.55 -1.66 -3.29
CA ASN A 157 6.51 -0.66 -3.53
C ASN A 157 7.03 0.79 -3.47
N LEU A 158 7.94 1.10 -2.54
CA LEU A 158 8.53 2.43 -2.44
C LEU A 158 9.39 2.77 -3.66
N ILE A 159 10.09 1.80 -4.24
CA ILE A 159 10.80 2.00 -5.52
C ILE A 159 9.80 2.30 -6.63
N SER A 160 8.75 1.48 -6.78
CA SER A 160 7.72 1.73 -7.79
C SER A 160 7.07 3.11 -7.60
N PHE A 161 6.83 3.52 -6.36
CA PHE A 161 6.27 4.82 -6.03
C PHE A 161 7.22 5.98 -6.34
N LEU A 162 8.52 5.82 -6.10
CA LEU A 162 9.51 6.83 -6.48
C LEU A 162 9.55 7.03 -8.01
N GLY A 163 9.25 6.00 -8.79
CA GLY A 163 9.14 6.06 -10.25
C GLY A 163 8.01 6.95 -10.77
N THR A 164 6.99 7.26 -9.98
CA THR A 164 5.72 7.81 -10.48
C THR A 164 5.56 9.32 -10.27
N LYS A 165 4.72 9.98 -11.07
CA LYS A 165 4.52 11.45 -11.02
C LYS A 165 3.10 11.77 -10.56
N SER A 166 2.90 12.96 -9.98
CA SER A 166 1.57 13.35 -9.50
C SER A 166 0.51 13.43 -10.60
N GLU A 167 0.91 13.78 -11.82
CA GLU A 167 0.05 13.79 -13.01
C GLU A 167 -0.58 12.42 -13.30
N GLN A 168 0.05 11.32 -12.88
CA GLN A 168 -0.46 9.96 -13.11
C GLN A 168 -1.64 9.64 -12.19
N TYR A 169 -1.76 10.32 -11.05
CA TYR A 169 -2.76 10.02 -10.01
C TYR A 169 -3.79 11.10 -9.82
N PHE A 170 -3.53 12.30 -10.34
CA PHE A 170 -4.38 13.46 -10.10
C PHE A 170 -5.74 13.26 -10.77
N VAL A 171 -6.79 13.44 -9.97
CA VAL A 171 -8.18 13.45 -10.40
C VAL A 171 -8.80 14.68 -9.80
N LYS A 172 -9.42 15.51 -10.65
CA LYS A 172 -10.05 16.73 -10.16
C LYS A 172 -11.24 16.34 -9.27
N PRO A 173 -11.47 17.01 -8.12
CA PRO A 173 -12.63 16.70 -7.29
C PRO A 173 -13.93 16.88 -8.05
N ILE A 174 -14.87 15.95 -7.90
CA ILE A 174 -16.16 15.92 -8.61
C ILE A 174 -16.92 17.26 -8.45
N SER A 175 -16.81 17.89 -7.28
CA SER A 175 -17.42 19.20 -6.99
C SER A 175 -16.95 20.34 -7.89
N GLU A 176 -15.80 20.19 -8.56
CA GLU A 176 -15.18 21.21 -9.40
C GLU A 176 -15.12 20.81 -10.89
N MET A 177 -15.66 19.65 -11.27
CA MET A 177 -15.67 19.15 -12.64
C MET A 177 -16.92 19.59 -13.40
N PHE A 178 -16.77 19.84 -14.70
CA PHE A 178 -17.94 19.89 -15.60
C PHE A 178 -18.43 18.48 -15.92
N ILE A 179 -19.73 18.31 -16.22
CA ILE A 179 -20.33 17.00 -16.54
C ILE A 179 -19.58 16.28 -17.68
N ASN A 180 -19.09 17.02 -18.67
CA ASN A 180 -18.34 16.46 -19.79
C ASN A 180 -16.92 16.00 -19.40
N GLU A 181 -16.33 16.59 -18.34
CA GLU A 181 -15.03 16.17 -17.78
C GLU A 181 -15.21 14.92 -16.91
N MET A 182 -16.32 14.82 -16.17
CA MET A 182 -16.62 13.65 -15.33
C MET A 182 -16.67 12.35 -16.14
N VAL A 183 -17.36 12.35 -17.29
CA VAL A 183 -17.50 11.15 -18.14
C VAL A 183 -16.16 10.69 -18.74
N LEU A 184 -15.22 11.62 -18.99
CA LEU A 184 -13.91 11.29 -19.55
C LEU A 184 -12.89 10.86 -18.48
N GLU A 185 -13.04 11.32 -17.23
CA GLU A 185 -12.13 10.98 -16.12
C GLU A 185 -12.55 9.74 -15.32
N GLU A 186 -13.81 9.30 -15.36
CA GLU A 186 -14.31 8.16 -14.57
C GLU A 186 -13.60 6.82 -14.92
N GLU A 187 -13.10 6.65 -16.15
CA GLU A 187 -12.71 5.33 -16.65
C GLU A 187 -11.22 4.95 -16.46
N ASP A 188 -10.29 5.91 -16.53
CA ASP A 188 -8.83 5.63 -16.45
C ASP A 188 -8.20 6.03 -15.11
N ASN A 189 -8.84 6.91 -14.35
CA ASN A 189 -8.22 7.51 -13.17
C ASN A 189 -8.46 6.74 -11.87
N THR A 190 -9.52 5.94 -11.79
CA THR A 190 -9.87 5.16 -10.57
C THR A 190 -8.77 4.18 -10.18
N TYR A 191 -8.22 3.47 -11.17
CA TYR A 191 -7.08 2.56 -10.99
C TYR A 191 -5.87 3.26 -10.38
N ASN A 192 -5.51 4.43 -10.92
CA ASN A 192 -4.36 5.19 -10.47
C ASN A 192 -4.56 5.72 -9.04
N VAL A 193 -5.76 6.19 -8.71
CA VAL A 193 -6.11 6.61 -7.35
C VAL A 193 -5.99 5.45 -6.36
N ASP A 194 -6.48 4.26 -6.71
CA ASP A 194 -6.35 3.09 -5.83
C ASP A 194 -4.89 2.64 -5.68
N LYS A 195 -4.09 2.72 -6.74
CA LYS A 195 -2.64 2.50 -6.68
C LYS A 195 -1.96 3.50 -5.75
N LEU A 196 -2.35 4.78 -5.79
CA LEU A 196 -1.86 5.79 -4.85
C LEU A 196 -2.23 5.45 -3.40
N LYS A 197 -3.49 5.03 -3.14
CA LYS A 197 -3.91 4.61 -1.79
C LYS A 197 -3.04 3.48 -1.25
N ILE A 198 -2.69 2.49 -2.09
CA ILE A 198 -1.77 1.43 -1.70
C ILE A 198 -0.42 2.00 -1.29
N TYR A 199 0.21 2.83 -2.12
CA TYR A 199 1.52 3.42 -1.78
C TYR A 199 1.49 4.28 -0.51
N LEU A 200 0.40 5.00 -0.25
CA LEU A 200 0.26 5.73 1.01
C LEU A 200 0.13 4.79 2.21
N ASN A 201 -0.58 3.67 2.06
CA ASN A 201 -0.63 2.67 3.12
C ASN A 201 0.72 1.97 3.35
N ILE A 202 1.55 1.81 2.33
CA ILE A 202 2.94 1.34 2.47
C ILE A 202 3.74 2.28 3.37
N ILE A 203 3.54 3.59 3.25
CA ILE A 203 4.19 4.57 4.13
C ILE A 203 3.70 4.43 5.57
N ASN A 204 2.40 4.19 5.80
CA ASN A 204 1.85 3.91 7.14
C ASN A 204 2.49 2.66 7.76
N ILE A 205 2.56 1.56 7.00
CA ILE A 205 3.18 0.31 7.44
C ILE A 205 4.65 0.53 7.79
N LEU A 206 5.41 1.20 6.92
CA LEU A 206 6.81 1.52 7.20
C LEU A 206 6.92 2.37 8.47
N ARG A 207 6.02 3.34 8.64
CA ARG A 207 6.01 4.20 9.82
C ARG A 207 5.83 3.39 11.10
N ASN A 208 4.82 2.53 11.15
CA ASN A 208 4.54 1.68 12.31
C ASN A 208 5.75 0.79 12.65
N ILE A 209 6.38 0.18 11.64
CA ILE A 209 7.58 -0.64 11.84
C ILE A 209 8.74 0.20 12.39
N THR A 210 8.98 1.39 11.84
CA THR A 210 10.08 2.24 12.30
C THR A 210 9.85 2.83 13.69
N ASP A 211 8.61 3.19 14.05
CA ASP A 211 8.31 3.67 15.42
C ASP A 211 8.60 2.60 16.48
N LYS A 212 8.48 1.33 16.10
CA LYS A 212 8.78 0.16 16.94
C LYS A 212 10.13 -0.48 16.62
N ILE A 213 11.07 0.27 16.07
CA ILE A 213 12.40 -0.24 15.68
C ILE A 213 13.17 -0.91 16.82
N HIS A 214 12.91 -0.51 18.06
CA HIS A 214 13.52 -1.09 19.27
C HIS A 214 13.00 -2.50 19.61
N LEU A 215 11.83 -2.89 19.07
CA LEU A 215 11.28 -4.25 19.18
C LEU A 215 11.78 -5.17 18.06
N LEU A 216 12.46 -4.63 17.04
CA LEU A 216 12.93 -5.42 15.91
C LEU A 216 14.26 -6.10 16.23
N ASN A 217 14.40 -7.34 15.75
CA ASN A 217 15.68 -8.03 15.81
C ASN A 217 16.74 -7.36 14.93
N ASN A 218 18.00 -7.68 15.21
CA ASN A 218 19.12 -7.10 14.47
C ASN A 218 19.11 -7.41 12.97
N THR A 219 18.61 -8.58 12.57
CA THR A 219 18.53 -9.01 11.17
C THR A 219 17.59 -8.10 10.37
N VAL A 220 16.42 -7.78 10.92
CA VAL A 220 15.44 -6.90 10.29
C VAL A 220 15.98 -5.47 10.21
N VAL A 221 16.60 -4.97 11.29
CA VAL A 221 17.21 -3.63 11.27
C VAL A 221 18.35 -3.55 10.24
N ASN A 222 19.21 -4.58 10.15
CA ASN A 222 20.24 -4.65 9.10
C ASN A 222 19.60 -4.58 7.73
N LYS A 223 18.52 -5.33 7.49
CA LYS A 223 17.83 -5.35 6.20
C LYS A 223 17.25 -3.99 5.81
N ILE A 224 16.69 -3.23 6.77
CA ILE A 224 16.19 -1.87 6.55
C ILE A 224 17.34 -0.93 6.11
N VAL A 225 18.50 -1.06 6.77
CA VAL A 225 19.71 -0.28 6.45
C VAL A 225 20.29 -0.69 5.09
N ASP A 226 20.35 -1.98 4.80
CA ASP A 226 20.87 -2.54 3.53
C ASP A 226 20.02 -2.12 2.33
N TYR A 227 18.70 -2.02 2.50
CA TYR A 227 17.81 -1.47 1.48
C TYR A 227 17.98 0.03 1.26
N ASP A 228 18.73 0.71 2.12
CA ASP A 228 19.05 2.13 1.98
C ASP A 228 17.79 3.00 1.81
N MET A 229 16.80 2.75 2.68
CA MET A 229 15.50 3.41 2.61
C MET A 229 15.60 4.94 2.55
N LEU A 230 16.65 5.54 3.14
CA LEU A 230 16.91 6.98 3.08
C LEU A 230 17.04 7.50 1.63
N LEU A 231 17.69 6.73 0.74
CA LEU A 231 17.86 7.09 -0.67
C LEU A 231 16.55 7.03 -1.47
N ILE A 232 15.51 6.40 -0.95
CA ILE A 232 14.19 6.38 -1.58
C ILE A 232 13.31 7.47 -0.97
N LEU A 233 13.30 7.58 0.36
CA LEU A 233 12.42 8.48 1.10
C LEU A 233 12.73 9.95 0.85
N ILE A 234 14.01 10.34 0.74
CA ILE A 234 14.40 11.74 0.50
C ILE A 234 13.92 12.21 -0.89
N PRO A 235 14.26 11.53 -2.01
CA PRO A 235 13.71 11.89 -3.32
C PRO A 235 12.18 11.85 -3.38
N LEU A 236 11.54 10.97 -2.62
CA LEU A 236 10.08 10.89 -2.56
C LEU A 236 9.46 12.15 -1.90
N ILE A 237 10.06 12.65 -0.82
CA ILE A 237 9.66 13.92 -0.17
C ILE A 237 9.88 15.12 -1.10
N GLU A 238 10.90 15.09 -1.96
CA GLU A 238 11.13 16.16 -2.96
C GLU A 238 10.11 16.10 -4.09
N LYS A 239 9.85 14.90 -4.63
CA LYS A 239 8.97 14.69 -5.79
C LYS A 239 7.49 14.87 -5.46
N LYS A 240 7.07 14.49 -4.25
CA LYS A 240 5.69 14.59 -3.73
C LYS A 240 4.61 14.10 -4.71
N PRO A 241 4.63 12.82 -5.14
CA PRO A 241 3.63 12.30 -6.08
C PRO A 241 2.17 12.41 -5.59
N TRP A 242 1.92 12.60 -4.30
CA TRP A 242 0.60 12.88 -3.70
C TRP A 242 0.19 14.37 -3.72
N ARG A 243 0.99 15.26 -4.32
CA ARG A 243 0.66 16.68 -4.50
C ARG A 243 0.61 17.04 -5.98
N HIS A 244 -0.45 17.74 -6.39
CA HIS A 244 -0.58 18.25 -7.75
C HIS A 244 -1.11 19.69 -7.72
N GLN A 245 -0.28 20.64 -8.12
CA GLN A 245 -0.60 22.08 -8.01
C GLN A 245 -1.02 22.42 -6.57
N ASN A 246 -2.21 23.00 -6.41
CA ASN A 246 -2.86 23.35 -5.16
C ASN A 246 -3.75 22.22 -4.59
N TYR A 247 -3.56 20.97 -5.04
CA TYR A 247 -4.24 19.79 -4.50
C TYR A 247 -3.29 18.84 -3.81
N VAL A 248 -3.80 18.19 -2.77
CA VAL A 248 -3.12 17.16 -2.01
C VAL A 248 -4.06 15.98 -1.84
N PHE A 249 -3.54 14.77 -1.98
CA PHE A 249 -4.30 13.56 -1.70
C PHE A 249 -4.32 13.28 -0.19
N GLU A 250 -5.49 13.39 0.43
CA GLU A 250 -5.70 13.14 1.86
C GLU A 250 -7.08 12.51 2.08
N LYS A 251 -7.23 11.66 3.10
CA LYS A 251 -8.51 10.97 3.41
C LYS A 251 -9.12 10.21 2.22
N ASN A 252 -8.27 9.64 1.36
CA ASN A 252 -8.66 8.90 0.16
C ASN A 252 -9.29 9.75 -0.96
N GLU A 253 -9.11 11.07 -0.93
CA GLU A 253 -9.60 12.01 -1.95
C GLU A 253 -8.57 13.12 -2.24
N TRP A 254 -8.68 13.74 -3.42
CA TRP A 254 -7.92 14.94 -3.74
C TRP A 254 -8.62 16.15 -3.13
N ILE A 255 -7.90 16.93 -2.31
CA ILE A 255 -8.43 18.10 -1.60
C ILE A 255 -7.61 19.31 -1.99
N ARG A 256 -8.29 20.44 -2.24
CA ARG A 256 -7.63 21.71 -2.49
C ARG A 256 -7.05 22.27 -1.19
N THR A 257 -5.78 22.69 -1.22
CA THR A 257 -5.06 23.21 -0.05
C THR A 257 -4.37 24.52 -0.36
N ASP A 258 -4.35 25.44 0.60
CA ASP A 258 -3.65 26.71 0.50
C ASP A 258 -2.16 26.54 0.85
N ASP A 259 -1.48 25.68 0.09
CA ASP A 259 -0.04 25.39 -0.08
C ASP A 259 0.91 25.25 1.13
N HIS A 260 0.56 25.67 2.35
CA HIS A 260 1.51 25.76 3.47
C HIS A 260 1.37 24.69 4.55
N THR A 261 0.31 23.88 4.53
CA THR A 261 0.13 22.82 5.53
C THR A 261 0.81 21.54 5.08
N LEU A 262 1.63 20.94 5.95
CA LEU A 262 2.15 19.58 5.77
C LEU A 262 0.99 18.59 5.85
N CYS A 263 0.84 17.78 4.80
CA CYS A 263 -0.18 16.73 4.78
C CYS A 263 0.25 15.51 5.60
N SER A 264 -0.69 14.61 5.88
CA SER A 264 -0.44 13.45 6.74
C SER A 264 0.73 12.58 6.25
N VAL A 265 0.82 12.33 4.94
CA VAL A 265 1.89 11.51 4.32
C VAL A 265 3.26 12.16 4.49
N GLU A 266 3.36 13.48 4.29
CA GLU A 266 4.63 14.19 4.48
C GLU A 266 5.09 14.12 5.93
N LYS A 267 4.17 14.29 6.89
CA LYS A 267 4.49 14.15 8.32
C LYS A 267 5.03 12.76 8.64
N GLN A 268 4.40 11.72 8.09
CA GLN A 268 4.85 10.33 8.28
C GLN A 268 6.24 10.11 7.71
N LEU A 269 6.51 10.56 6.48
CA LEU A 269 7.83 10.43 5.86
C LEU A 269 8.92 11.14 6.66
N TRP A 270 8.66 12.37 7.14
CA TRP A 270 9.60 13.09 8.00
C TRP A 270 9.92 12.35 9.29
N LEU A 271 8.90 11.74 9.90
CA LEU A 271 9.08 10.99 11.14
C LEU A 271 9.78 9.65 10.90
N ILE A 272 9.54 8.97 9.78
CA ILE A 272 10.33 7.80 9.35
C ILE A 272 11.79 8.19 9.21
N LEU A 273 12.09 9.28 8.49
CA LEU A 273 13.46 9.77 8.32
C LEU A 273 14.11 10.10 9.67
N TYR A 274 13.40 10.81 10.53
CA TYR A 274 13.85 11.14 11.88
C TYR A 274 14.26 9.87 12.64
N THR A 275 13.41 8.85 12.65
CA THR A 275 13.67 7.60 13.36
C THR A 275 14.84 6.81 12.76
N LEU A 276 14.94 6.72 11.43
CA LEU A 276 16.03 6.01 10.76
C LEU A 276 17.38 6.72 10.95
N ILE A 277 17.40 8.05 10.99
CA ILE A 277 18.62 8.84 11.16
C ILE A 277 19.07 8.87 12.61
N LEU A 278 18.15 8.94 13.58
CA LEU A 278 18.49 9.15 14.99
C LEU A 278 18.51 7.89 15.85
N SER A 279 17.98 6.78 15.38
CA SER A 279 18.07 5.53 16.14
C SER A 279 19.50 4.99 16.14
N ASP A 280 20.05 4.77 17.34
CA ASP A 280 21.40 4.21 17.52
C ASP A 280 21.58 2.89 16.77
N SER A 281 20.52 2.06 16.75
CA SER A 281 20.49 0.77 16.05
C SER A 281 20.68 0.90 14.54
N CYS A 282 20.17 1.96 13.91
CA CYS A 282 20.41 2.27 12.50
C CYS A 282 21.75 2.97 12.29
N GLN A 283 22.09 3.97 13.11
CA GLN A 283 23.32 4.76 12.96
C GLN A 283 24.58 3.90 13.00
N GLN A 284 24.65 2.94 13.93
CA GLN A 284 25.81 2.05 14.07
C GLN A 284 26.05 1.19 12.82
N LYS A 285 25.01 0.99 11.99
CA LYS A 285 25.03 0.11 10.82
C LYS A 285 25.06 0.90 9.51
N TYR A 286 24.62 2.16 9.52
CA TYR A 286 24.49 2.97 8.33
C TYR A 286 25.82 3.65 7.96
N GLU A 287 26.53 3.09 6.99
CA GLU A 287 27.77 3.68 6.48
C GLU A 287 27.50 4.90 5.57
N MET A 288 27.96 6.09 5.97
CA MET A 288 27.88 7.31 5.14
C MET A 288 28.96 7.33 4.04
N THR A 289 28.70 6.61 2.95
CA THR A 289 29.55 6.64 1.75
C THR A 289 29.48 8.00 1.02
N ASN A 290 30.46 8.31 0.17
CA ASN A 290 30.44 9.54 -0.62
C ASN A 290 29.21 9.65 -1.53
N TYR A 291 28.77 8.52 -2.11
CA TYR A 291 27.55 8.46 -2.92
C TYR A 291 26.31 8.82 -2.10
N ARG A 292 26.16 8.24 -0.89
CA ARG A 292 25.06 8.53 0.02
C ARG A 292 25.07 9.99 0.46
N ARG A 293 26.23 10.50 0.89
CA ARG A 293 26.39 11.91 1.29
C ARG A 293 25.94 12.86 0.17
N ASN A 294 26.39 12.59 -1.06
CA ASN A 294 26.07 13.43 -2.21
C ASN A 294 24.61 13.36 -2.64
N ASN A 295 23.84 12.33 -2.27
CA ASN A 295 22.43 12.21 -2.62
C ASN A 295 21.49 12.60 -1.47
N ILE A 296 21.92 12.47 -0.22
CA ILE A 296 21.15 12.81 0.99
C ILE A 296 21.25 14.31 1.32
N LEU A 297 22.41 14.93 1.07
CA LEU A 297 22.69 16.33 1.43
C LEU A 297 22.61 17.30 0.24
N LYS A 298 21.87 16.94 -0.81
CA LYS A 298 21.63 17.88 -1.93
C LYS A 298 20.77 19.05 -1.47
#